data_AF-A0A950J3J8-F1
#
_entry.id   AF-A0A950J3J8-F1
#
_cell.length_a   1.000
_cell.length_b   1.000
_cell.length_c   1.000
_cell.angle_alpha   90.00
_cell.angle_beta   90.00
_cell.angle_gamma   90.00
#
_symmetry.space_group_name_H-M   'P 1'
#
loop_
_entity.id
_entity.type
_entity.pdbx_description
1 polymer ?
#
loop_
_entity_poly.entity_id
_entity_poly.type
_entity_poly.pdbx_seq_one_letter_code
_entity_poly.pdbx_strand_id
1 'polypeptide(L)'
;MTTGVPRKIAATLFLMAFALGFIFNIVNWQFYTKYFGVSQQQMYKYAIILAAIDLITLLVYALISFRTMRGYATWAVRTSERVERVPAWSLITPILPIVLYFAFHMDATVAFALSAIYGVLVTRPSRAIEALTSAAIRGFEDVAPAVILFIGIGMLLTATKLPQFGLALQPLVSGGWLRNPVAFVVLFGLLSPLVLYRGPLNPFGVGIAIFTVLLTAHIFPPVILVAAMMAVVQVQNVCDPTNTANVWVGNYTGVHIEEITKRTLPYQVVVATAASLVVVIFAPNIFGKPFAFAPLSVPVQASEAFPGLFARDDAAMHVAVGTDGSIEAGTASQTLLSTLNGWPYVRAAKSQDDPNAADCSRKGYSTFVRVTSQSFATKSATDTDIGLELSDCAGWIVDEWHEHQQSRRAPTNIELARLGAAAATRLRTWIASHPALAQNLLAKGLAYDPAHPQPTYFYSLYKTVDGYMRAYVRPGGPAYAAGMRSGDIVDKLDGRFWWEYGTYQTQLRAYDGKPHSFDITRGAQSYHVQLGQPFE
;
A
#
# COMPACT_ATOMS: atom_id res chain seq x y z
N MET A 1 -36.82 27.16 -9.46
CA MET A 1 -37.04 27.40 -8.02
C MET A 1 -36.18 28.58 -7.58
N THR A 2 -36.74 29.65 -7.03
CA THR A 2 -36.01 30.52 -6.08
C THR A 2 -37.01 31.01 -5.05
N THR A 3 -37.02 30.37 -3.89
CA THR A 3 -37.71 30.74 -2.64
C THR A 3 -37.08 31.99 -1.99
N GLY A 4 -36.70 32.99 -2.80
CA GLY A 4 -36.03 34.21 -2.35
C GLY A 4 -34.51 34.10 -2.19
N VAL A 5 -33.87 33.02 -2.64
CA VAL A 5 -32.40 32.85 -2.58
C VAL A 5 -31.76 33.09 -3.96
N PRO A 6 -30.70 33.92 -4.06
CA PRO A 6 -29.95 34.13 -5.30
C PRO A 6 -29.44 32.83 -5.92
N ARG A 7 -29.55 32.68 -7.24
CA ARG A 7 -29.14 31.46 -7.99
C ARG A 7 -27.71 31.02 -7.65
N LYS A 8 -26.78 31.98 -7.51
CA LYS A 8 -25.38 31.75 -7.12
C LYS A 8 -25.24 31.13 -5.73
N ILE A 9 -26.05 31.54 -4.77
CA ILE A 9 -26.05 30.98 -3.41
C ILE A 9 -26.69 29.59 -3.41
N ALA A 10 -27.81 29.43 -4.13
CA ALA A 10 -28.46 28.12 -4.26
C ALA A 10 -27.51 27.07 -4.87
N ALA A 11 -26.80 27.42 -5.95
CA ALA A 11 -25.82 26.55 -6.60
C ALA A 11 -24.69 26.12 -5.64
N THR A 12 -24.07 27.08 -4.97
CA THR A 12 -22.93 26.84 -4.09
C THR A 12 -23.32 26.11 -2.80
N LEU A 13 -24.45 26.46 -2.18
CA LEU A 13 -24.97 25.74 -1.01
C LEU A 13 -25.33 24.29 -1.35
N PHE A 14 -25.95 24.06 -2.51
CA PHE A 14 -26.28 22.72 -2.95
C PHE A 14 -25.00 21.87 -3.13
N LEU A 15 -23.98 22.39 -3.80
CA LEU A 15 -22.73 21.64 -4.01
C LEU A 15 -21.96 21.38 -2.71
N MET A 16 -21.93 22.33 -1.78
CA MET A 16 -21.32 22.11 -0.47
C MET A 16 -22.12 21.11 0.38
N ALA A 17 -23.46 21.14 0.34
CA ALA A 17 -24.28 20.13 1.00
C ALA A 17 -24.16 18.75 0.36
N PHE A 18 -23.99 18.69 -0.96
CA PHE A 18 -23.71 17.45 -1.68
C PHE A 18 -22.38 16.85 -1.24
N ALA A 19 -21.34 17.66 -1.05
CA ALA A 19 -20.04 17.18 -0.58
C ALA A 19 -20.08 16.54 0.80
N LEU A 20 -20.82 17.14 1.74
CA LEU A 20 -21.06 16.55 3.04
C LEU A 20 -21.61 15.12 2.95
N GLY A 21 -22.60 14.89 2.08
CA GLY A 21 -23.15 13.55 1.83
C GLY A 21 -22.17 12.63 1.09
N PHE A 22 -21.37 13.20 0.20
CA PHE A 22 -20.39 12.48 -0.62
C PHE A 22 -19.28 11.82 0.20
N ILE A 23 -19.00 12.31 1.41
CA ILE A 23 -18.10 11.68 2.38
C ILE A 23 -18.50 10.23 2.67
N PHE A 24 -19.79 9.92 2.68
CA PHE A 24 -20.35 8.59 2.97
C PHE A 24 -20.76 7.83 1.69
N ASN A 25 -20.26 8.25 0.52
CA ASN A 25 -20.58 7.60 -0.73
C ASN A 25 -20.04 6.16 -0.78
N ILE A 26 -20.93 5.19 -1.00
CA ILE A 26 -20.62 3.76 -0.96
C ILE A 26 -19.59 3.37 -2.04
N VAL A 27 -19.68 3.94 -3.24
CA VAL A 27 -18.77 3.62 -4.35
C VAL A 27 -17.35 4.08 -4.04
N ASN A 28 -17.19 5.29 -3.49
CA ASN A 28 -15.88 5.79 -3.06
C ASN A 28 -15.29 4.95 -1.93
N TRP A 29 -16.13 4.51 -0.98
CA TRP A 29 -15.68 3.64 0.10
C TRP A 29 -15.22 2.28 -0.43
N GLN A 30 -15.94 1.70 -1.39
CA GLN A 30 -15.50 0.48 -2.07
C GLN A 30 -14.18 0.68 -2.82
N PHE A 31 -13.99 1.84 -3.44
CA PHE A 31 -12.73 2.20 -4.06
C PHE A 31 -11.60 2.25 -3.01
N TYR A 32 -11.80 2.93 -1.88
CA TYR A 32 -10.80 2.99 -0.80
C TYR A 32 -10.47 1.61 -0.22
N THR A 33 -11.48 0.78 0.04
CA THR A 33 -11.24 -0.55 0.64
C THR A 33 -10.59 -1.53 -0.32
N LYS A 34 -11.05 -1.60 -1.57
CA LYS A 34 -10.51 -2.55 -2.57
C LYS A 34 -9.11 -2.15 -3.03
N TYR A 35 -8.86 -0.85 -3.15
CA TYR A 35 -7.60 -0.37 -3.72
C TYR A 35 -6.50 -0.17 -2.67
N PHE A 36 -6.80 0.46 -1.53
CA PHE A 36 -5.82 0.70 -0.46
C PHE A 36 -5.78 -0.41 0.61
N GLY A 37 -6.70 -1.39 0.56
CA GLY A 37 -6.76 -2.47 1.55
C GLY A 37 -7.20 -2.05 2.95
N VAL A 38 -7.82 -0.86 3.07
CA VAL A 38 -8.27 -0.30 4.36
C VAL A 38 -9.65 -0.86 4.71
N SER A 39 -9.88 -1.24 5.97
CA SER A 39 -11.19 -1.66 6.43
C SER A 39 -12.15 -0.47 6.61
N GLN A 40 -13.45 -0.68 6.40
CA GLN A 40 -14.45 0.38 6.64
C GLN A 40 -14.41 0.92 8.07
N GLN A 41 -14.15 0.04 9.05
CA GLN A 41 -14.03 0.38 10.47
C GLN A 41 -12.96 1.44 10.75
N GLN A 42 -11.83 1.37 10.04
CA GLN A 42 -10.73 2.33 10.17
C GLN A 42 -11.07 3.73 9.62
N MET A 43 -12.03 3.83 8.70
CA MET A 43 -12.41 5.09 8.07
C MET A 43 -13.52 5.83 8.82
N TYR A 44 -14.43 5.14 9.52
CA TYR A 44 -15.61 5.76 10.14
C TYR A 44 -15.29 6.95 11.05
N LYS A 45 -14.33 6.80 11.96
CA LYS A 45 -13.96 7.88 12.90
C LYS A 45 -13.52 9.13 12.15
N TYR A 46 -12.66 8.98 11.15
CA TYR A 46 -12.18 10.10 10.36
C TYR A 46 -13.28 10.68 9.47
N ALA A 47 -14.11 9.85 8.85
CA ALA A 47 -15.23 10.29 8.03
C ALA A 47 -16.22 11.16 8.82
N ILE A 48 -16.52 10.80 10.07
CA ILE A 48 -17.40 11.59 10.96
C ILE A 48 -16.75 12.93 11.31
N ILE A 49 -15.44 12.95 11.62
CA ILE A 49 -14.73 14.20 11.93
C ILE A 49 -14.68 15.10 10.68
N LEU A 50 -14.38 14.55 9.51
CA LEU A 50 -14.39 15.28 8.24
C LEU A 50 -15.78 15.85 7.94
N ALA A 51 -16.84 15.06 8.15
CA ALA A 51 -18.22 15.51 7.98
C ALA A 51 -18.58 16.64 8.96
N ALA A 52 -18.09 16.60 10.20
CA ALA A 52 -18.27 17.69 11.16
C ALA A 52 -17.57 18.98 10.69
N ILE A 53 -16.34 18.88 10.18
CA ILE A 53 -15.59 20.04 9.64
C ILE A 53 -16.30 20.63 8.42
N ASP A 54 -16.74 19.80 7.48
CA ASP A 54 -17.44 20.25 6.28
C ASP A 54 -18.81 20.85 6.62
N LEU A 55 -19.56 20.26 7.57
CA LEU A 55 -20.82 20.81 8.06
C LEU A 55 -20.62 22.19 8.71
N ILE A 56 -19.62 22.35 9.57
CA ILE A 56 -19.30 23.66 10.19
C ILE A 56 -18.99 24.67 9.10
N THR A 57 -18.18 24.30 8.11
CA THR A 57 -17.80 25.18 7.00
C THR A 57 -19.01 25.56 6.14
N LEU A 58 -19.90 24.61 5.83
CA LEU A 58 -21.16 24.84 5.15
C LEU A 58 -22.04 25.84 5.91
N LEU A 59 -22.17 25.69 7.24
CA LEU A 59 -22.95 26.62 8.08
C LEU A 59 -22.33 28.02 8.11
N VAL A 60 -21.00 28.13 8.22
CA VAL A 60 -20.28 29.40 8.15
C VAL A 60 -20.49 30.06 6.78
N TYR A 61 -20.35 29.30 5.69
CA TYR A 61 -20.59 29.78 4.34
C TYR A 61 -22.02 30.28 4.15
N ALA A 62 -23.01 29.52 4.65
CA ALA A 62 -24.41 29.89 4.61
C ALA A 62 -24.66 31.20 5.39
N LEU A 63 -24.16 31.30 6.62
CA LEU A 63 -24.32 32.48 7.48
C LEU A 63 -23.74 33.73 6.82
N ILE A 64 -22.51 33.64 6.28
CA ILE A 64 -21.85 34.74 5.58
C ILE A 64 -22.66 35.11 4.32
N SER A 65 -22.99 34.12 3.48
CA SER A 65 -23.70 34.33 2.22
C SER A 65 -25.07 34.98 2.41
N PHE A 66 -25.82 34.57 3.44
CA PHE A 66 -27.13 35.16 3.75
C PHE A 66 -27.00 36.55 4.40
N ARG A 67 -25.97 36.79 5.22
CA ARG A 67 -25.76 38.10 5.87
C ARG A 67 -25.37 39.19 4.87
N THR A 68 -24.54 38.86 3.88
CA THR A 68 -24.12 39.81 2.83
C THR A 68 -25.25 40.19 1.87
N MET A 69 -26.35 39.43 1.86
CA MET A 69 -27.47 39.56 0.91
C MET A 69 -28.79 39.95 1.57
N ARG A 70 -28.75 40.59 2.75
CA ARG A 70 -29.94 41.09 3.48
C ARG A 70 -30.85 42.02 2.65
N GLY A 71 -30.39 42.54 1.51
CA GLY A 71 -31.18 43.35 0.57
C GLY A 71 -31.80 42.58 -0.62
N TYR A 72 -31.56 41.28 -0.78
CA TYR A 72 -32.12 40.49 -1.88
C TYR A 72 -33.54 40.00 -1.53
N ALA A 73 -34.44 40.94 -1.31
CA ALA A 73 -35.88 40.66 -1.18
C ALA A 73 -36.52 40.73 -2.58
N THR A 74 -36.44 39.65 -3.35
CA THR A 74 -37.21 39.55 -4.59
C THR A 74 -38.60 39.01 -4.30
N TRP A 75 -39.59 39.83 -4.64
CA TRP A 75 -41.01 39.57 -4.58
C TRP A 75 -41.36 38.23 -5.22
N ALA A 76 -42.20 37.45 -4.53
CA ALA A 76 -42.72 36.20 -5.06
C ALA A 76 -43.52 36.48 -6.33
N VAL A 77 -42.94 36.20 -7.49
CA VAL A 77 -43.68 36.13 -8.75
C VAL A 77 -44.61 34.93 -8.61
N ARG A 78 -45.92 35.19 -8.50
CA ARG A 78 -46.93 34.13 -8.54
C ARG A 78 -46.91 33.51 -9.92
N THR A 79 -46.24 32.36 -10.06
CA THR A 79 -46.43 31.53 -11.24
C THR A 79 -47.79 30.84 -11.13
N SER A 80 -48.63 31.01 -12.14
CA SER A 80 -49.94 30.36 -12.27
C SER A 80 -49.82 29.01 -12.99
N GLU A 81 -48.72 28.30 -12.82
CA GLU A 81 -48.58 26.95 -13.37
C GLU A 81 -49.43 25.98 -12.55
N ARG A 82 -50.35 25.28 -13.23
CA ARG A 82 -51.07 24.14 -12.66
C ARG A 82 -50.05 23.10 -12.20
N VAL A 83 -49.88 22.98 -10.89
CA VAL A 83 -49.10 21.90 -10.30
C VAL A 83 -49.90 20.60 -10.47
N GLU A 84 -49.55 19.78 -11.44
CA GLU A 84 -50.05 18.40 -11.51
C GLU A 84 -49.63 17.67 -10.23
N ARG A 85 -50.62 17.24 -9.45
CA ARG A 85 -50.38 16.51 -8.19
C ARG A 85 -49.94 15.09 -8.50
N VAL A 86 -48.73 14.76 -8.09
CA VAL A 86 -48.19 13.40 -8.11
C VAL A 86 -48.72 12.62 -6.90
N PRO A 87 -48.98 11.30 -7.00
CA PRO A 87 -49.40 10.51 -5.84
C PRO A 87 -48.39 10.59 -4.69
N ALA A 88 -48.86 10.76 -3.45
CA ALA A 88 -47.98 10.91 -2.28
C ALA A 88 -46.99 9.73 -2.11
N TRP A 89 -47.41 8.52 -2.48
CA TRP A 89 -46.58 7.32 -2.47
C TRP A 89 -45.32 7.44 -3.36
N SER A 90 -45.34 8.28 -4.40
CA SER A 90 -44.17 8.52 -5.25
C SER A 90 -43.00 9.15 -4.49
N LEU A 91 -43.25 9.84 -3.37
CA LEU A 91 -42.22 10.43 -2.51
C LEU A 91 -41.39 9.39 -1.76
N ILE A 92 -41.83 8.13 -1.72
CA ILE A 92 -41.07 7.01 -1.13
C ILE A 92 -39.96 6.54 -2.08
N THR A 93 -40.11 6.75 -3.39
CA THR A 93 -39.16 6.31 -4.42
C THR A 93 -37.68 6.62 -4.11
N PRO A 94 -37.29 7.85 -3.71
CA PRO A 94 -35.89 8.14 -3.37
C PRO A 94 -35.40 7.52 -2.04
N ILE A 95 -36.31 7.11 -1.15
CA ILE A 95 -36.00 6.49 0.15
C ILE A 95 -35.81 4.98 0.00
N LEU A 96 -36.56 4.36 -0.92
CA LEU A 96 -36.60 2.93 -1.13
C LEU A 96 -35.21 2.28 -1.38
N PRO A 97 -34.26 2.86 -2.16
CA PRO A 97 -32.94 2.25 -2.36
C PRO A 97 -32.17 2.10 -1.06
N ILE A 98 -32.28 3.09 -0.17
CA ILE A 98 -31.58 3.13 1.12
C ILE A 98 -32.12 2.03 2.03
N VAL A 99 -33.44 1.89 2.10
CA VAL A 99 -34.10 0.85 2.91
C VAL A 99 -33.74 -0.55 2.40
N LEU A 100 -33.84 -0.78 1.09
CA LEU A 100 -33.51 -2.07 0.47
C LEU A 100 -32.03 -2.44 0.67
N TYR A 101 -31.12 -1.47 0.57
CA TYR A 101 -29.69 -1.71 0.77
C TYR A 101 -29.33 -1.96 2.23
N PHE A 102 -29.74 -1.09 3.16
CA PHE A 102 -29.31 -1.18 4.55
C PHE A 102 -30.13 -2.17 5.39
N ALA A 103 -31.45 -2.24 5.20
CA ALA A 103 -32.30 -3.10 6.02
C ALA A 103 -32.41 -4.52 5.45
N PHE A 104 -32.39 -4.67 4.12
CA PHE A 104 -32.53 -5.96 3.45
C PHE A 104 -31.23 -6.49 2.85
N HIS A 105 -30.10 -5.77 3.03
CA HIS A 105 -28.78 -6.16 2.55
C HIS A 105 -28.71 -6.51 1.06
N MET A 106 -29.60 -5.90 0.25
CA MET A 106 -29.61 -6.11 -1.20
C MET A 106 -28.44 -5.40 -1.86
N ASP A 107 -27.95 -5.93 -2.99
CA ASP A 107 -26.97 -5.22 -3.81
C ASP A 107 -27.53 -3.85 -4.25
N ALA A 108 -26.67 -2.82 -4.27
CA ALA A 108 -27.07 -1.46 -4.60
C ALA A 108 -27.73 -1.39 -6.00
N THR A 109 -27.21 -2.14 -6.97
CA THR A 109 -27.75 -2.18 -8.34
C THR A 109 -29.20 -2.66 -8.34
N VAL A 110 -29.48 -3.71 -7.58
CA VAL A 110 -30.82 -4.29 -7.45
C VAL A 110 -31.75 -3.34 -6.70
N ALA A 111 -31.26 -2.74 -5.60
CA ALA A 111 -32.03 -1.77 -4.81
C ALA A 111 -32.46 -0.54 -5.64
N PHE A 112 -31.56 0.03 -6.44
CA PHE A 112 -31.89 1.14 -7.35
C PHE A 112 -32.84 0.71 -8.48
N ALA A 113 -32.65 -0.47 -9.08
CA ALA A 113 -33.53 -0.98 -10.13
C ALA A 113 -34.97 -1.18 -9.63
N LEU A 114 -35.15 -1.83 -8.48
CA LEU A 114 -36.47 -2.03 -7.86
C LEU A 114 -37.14 -0.70 -7.51
N SER A 115 -36.37 0.26 -7.01
CA SER A 115 -36.86 1.60 -6.69
C SER A 115 -37.29 2.37 -7.93
N ALA A 116 -36.54 2.28 -9.03
CA ALA A 116 -36.92 2.87 -10.31
C ALA A 116 -38.21 2.25 -10.87
N ILE A 117 -38.34 0.92 -10.80
CA ILE A 117 -39.57 0.21 -11.20
C ILE A 117 -40.75 0.69 -10.36
N TYR A 118 -40.61 0.72 -9.03
CA TYR A 118 -41.63 1.25 -8.13
C TYR A 118 -42.04 2.69 -8.49
N GLY A 119 -41.07 3.57 -8.68
CA GLY A 119 -41.33 4.98 -9.02
C GLY A 119 -42.12 5.14 -10.31
N VAL A 120 -41.80 4.35 -11.33
CA VAL A 120 -42.51 4.38 -12.61
C VAL A 120 -43.91 3.78 -12.50
N LEU A 121 -44.09 2.68 -11.76
CA LEU A 121 -45.41 2.06 -11.55
C LEU A 121 -46.37 2.97 -10.78
N VAL A 122 -45.87 3.76 -9.83
CA VAL A 122 -46.70 4.68 -9.03
C VAL A 122 -47.00 5.98 -9.76
N THR A 123 -46.16 6.40 -10.72
CA THR A 123 -46.31 7.69 -11.42
C THR A 123 -46.91 7.56 -12.82
N ARG A 124 -46.41 6.62 -13.64
CA ARG A 124 -46.80 6.44 -15.05
C ARG A 124 -46.82 4.95 -15.46
N PRO A 125 -47.67 4.11 -14.86
CA PRO A 125 -47.69 2.67 -15.11
C PRO A 125 -47.97 2.30 -16.57
N SER A 126 -48.86 3.04 -17.24
CA SER A 126 -49.23 2.79 -18.64
C SER A 126 -48.09 3.03 -19.65
N ARG A 127 -47.06 3.79 -19.27
CA ARG A 127 -45.88 4.07 -20.10
C ARG A 127 -44.62 3.55 -19.44
N ALA A 128 -44.72 2.50 -18.62
CA ALA A 128 -43.61 2.04 -17.81
C ALA A 128 -42.39 1.63 -18.64
N ILE A 129 -42.62 0.89 -19.72
CA ILE A 129 -41.54 0.44 -20.62
C ILE A 129 -40.86 1.65 -21.28
N GLU A 130 -41.64 2.58 -21.83
CA GLU A 130 -41.12 3.79 -22.48
C GLU A 130 -40.31 4.65 -21.50
N ALA A 131 -40.84 4.89 -20.29
CA ALA A 131 -40.19 5.68 -19.26
C ALA A 131 -38.90 5.01 -18.75
N LEU A 132 -38.92 3.71 -18.47
CA LEU A 132 -37.74 2.97 -18.02
C LEU A 132 -36.67 2.90 -19.11
N THR A 133 -37.06 2.68 -20.36
CA THR A 133 -36.12 2.60 -21.50
C THR A 133 -35.48 3.95 -21.76
N SER A 134 -36.28 5.03 -21.79
CA SER A 134 -35.76 6.39 -21.94
C SER A 134 -34.85 6.78 -20.78
N ALA A 135 -35.20 6.43 -19.54
CA ALA A 135 -34.36 6.66 -18.37
C ALA A 135 -33.06 5.84 -18.42
N ALA A 136 -33.09 4.60 -18.91
CA ALA A 136 -31.91 3.78 -19.08
C ALA A 136 -30.96 4.37 -20.14
N ILE A 137 -31.46 4.78 -21.30
CA ILE A 137 -30.67 5.41 -22.36
C ILE A 137 -30.03 6.70 -21.85
N ARG A 138 -30.81 7.59 -21.24
CA ARG A 138 -30.29 8.84 -20.64
C ARG A 138 -29.26 8.56 -19.54
N GLY A 139 -29.52 7.56 -18.69
CA GLY A 139 -28.57 7.15 -17.66
C GLY A 139 -27.24 6.66 -18.25
N PHE A 140 -27.27 5.91 -19.35
CA PHE A 140 -26.06 5.50 -20.07
C PHE A 140 -25.34 6.70 -20.70
N GLU A 141 -26.05 7.61 -21.36
CA GLU A 141 -25.49 8.83 -21.97
C GLU A 141 -24.82 9.74 -20.92
N ASP A 142 -25.48 9.92 -19.76
CA ASP A 142 -24.99 10.74 -18.65
C ASP A 142 -23.75 10.14 -17.96
N VAL A 143 -23.65 8.80 -17.92
CA VAL A 143 -22.57 8.09 -17.23
C VAL A 143 -21.40 7.73 -18.17
N ALA A 144 -21.62 7.69 -19.50
CA ALA A 144 -20.60 7.33 -20.49
C ALA A 144 -19.29 8.14 -20.36
N PRO A 145 -19.30 9.48 -20.18
CA PRO A 145 -18.06 10.25 -20.00
C PRO A 145 -17.28 9.80 -18.76
N ALA A 146 -17.99 9.51 -17.66
CA ALA A 146 -17.37 9.04 -16.42
C ALA A 146 -16.77 7.63 -16.61
N VAL A 147 -17.46 6.73 -17.30
CA VAL A 147 -16.96 5.37 -17.59
C VAL A 147 -15.68 5.41 -18.42
N ILE A 148 -15.65 6.20 -19.50
CA ILE A 148 -14.46 6.38 -20.35
C ILE A 148 -13.30 6.93 -19.51
N LEU A 149 -13.58 7.92 -18.64
CA LEU A 149 -12.59 8.46 -17.71
C LEU A 149 -12.06 7.39 -16.74
N PHE A 150 -12.93 6.59 -16.11
CA PHE A 150 -12.53 5.51 -15.20
C PHE A 150 -11.71 4.42 -15.90
N ILE A 151 -11.99 4.13 -17.18
CA ILE A 151 -11.14 3.26 -18.01
C ILE A 151 -9.75 3.90 -18.18
N GLY A 152 -9.69 5.20 -18.49
CA GLY A 152 -8.43 5.96 -18.56
C GLY A 152 -7.62 5.92 -17.27
N ILE A 153 -8.28 6.15 -16.13
CA ILE A 153 -7.69 6.07 -14.78
C ILE A 153 -7.20 4.64 -14.52
N GLY A 154 -7.95 3.61 -14.91
CA GLY A 154 -7.55 2.20 -14.78
C GLY A 154 -6.32 1.85 -15.61
N MET A 155 -6.20 2.40 -16.83
CA MET A 155 -5.00 2.25 -17.66
C MET A 155 -3.79 2.93 -17.02
N LEU A 156 -3.95 4.19 -16.57
CA LEU A 156 -2.88 4.92 -15.86
C LEU A 156 -2.45 4.16 -14.60
N LEU A 157 -3.41 3.68 -13.81
CA LEU A 157 -3.17 2.90 -12.60
C LEU A 157 -2.39 1.61 -12.90
N THR A 158 -2.73 0.92 -13.98
CA THR A 158 -2.00 -0.28 -14.40
C THR A 158 -0.57 0.06 -14.82
N ALA A 159 -0.37 1.16 -15.55
CA ALA A 159 0.96 1.65 -15.92
C ALA A 159 1.81 2.00 -14.69
N THR A 160 1.20 2.53 -13.62
CA THR A 160 1.94 2.87 -12.38
C THR A 160 2.49 1.66 -11.62
N LYS A 161 2.00 0.45 -11.92
CA LYS A 161 2.50 -0.80 -11.32
C LYS A 161 3.77 -1.31 -11.99
N LEU A 162 4.18 -0.73 -13.12
CA LEU A 162 5.41 -1.12 -13.80
C LEU A 162 6.63 -0.65 -12.99
N PRO A 163 7.68 -1.49 -12.89
CA PRO A 163 8.88 -1.16 -12.11
C PRO A 163 9.58 0.11 -12.62
N GLN A 164 9.50 0.41 -13.92
CA GLN A 164 10.09 1.64 -14.48
C GLN A 164 9.43 2.91 -13.91
N PHE A 165 8.13 2.86 -13.60
CA PHE A 165 7.41 4.00 -13.04
C PHE A 165 7.85 4.29 -11.60
N GLY A 166 8.05 3.25 -10.79
CA GLY A 166 8.60 3.37 -9.44
C GLY A 166 10.00 3.99 -9.44
N LEU A 167 10.87 3.56 -10.37
CA LEU A 167 12.23 4.12 -10.52
C LEU A 167 12.21 5.60 -10.94
N ALA A 168 11.34 5.99 -11.86
CA ALA A 168 11.24 7.37 -12.32
C ALA A 168 10.77 8.34 -11.22
N LEU A 169 9.96 7.85 -10.27
CA LEU A 169 9.44 8.66 -9.18
C LEU A 169 10.26 8.58 -7.89
N GLN A 170 11.26 7.69 -7.84
CA GLN A 170 12.15 7.55 -6.69
C GLN A 170 12.73 8.89 -6.20
N PRO A 171 13.12 9.86 -7.05
CA PRO A 171 13.62 11.16 -6.58
C PRO A 171 12.59 12.00 -5.82
N LEU A 172 11.29 11.82 -6.08
CA LEU A 172 10.22 12.55 -5.37
C LEU A 172 10.01 12.02 -3.96
N VAL A 173 10.27 10.72 -3.76
CA VAL A 173 10.02 10.01 -2.50
C VAL A 173 11.28 9.79 -1.65
N SER A 174 12.48 9.84 -2.23
CA SER A 174 13.76 9.56 -1.55
C SER A 174 14.19 10.63 -0.53
N GLY A 175 13.66 11.86 -0.64
CA GLY A 175 14.08 12.97 0.22
C GLY A 175 13.53 12.97 1.64
N GLY A 176 12.68 12.00 2.02
CA GLY A 176 12.09 11.90 3.37
C GLY A 176 11.15 13.05 3.78
N TRP A 177 11.09 14.13 2.99
CA TRP A 177 10.35 15.37 3.26
C TRP A 177 8.85 15.14 3.41
N LEU A 178 8.28 14.13 2.77
CA LEU A 178 6.86 13.78 2.88
C LEU A 178 6.47 13.31 4.29
N ARG A 179 7.41 12.75 5.06
CA ARG A 179 7.17 12.39 6.48
C ARG A 179 7.15 13.59 7.42
N ASN A 180 7.49 14.79 6.93
CA ASN A 180 7.35 16.01 7.72
C ASN A 180 5.85 16.37 7.85
N PRO A 181 5.30 16.44 9.07
CA PRO A 181 3.88 16.77 9.27
C PRO A 181 3.47 18.13 8.68
N VAL A 182 4.37 19.12 8.65
CA VAL A 182 4.12 20.40 8.00
C VAL A 182 4.02 20.22 6.49
N ALA A 183 4.93 19.45 5.88
CA ALA A 183 4.89 19.18 4.45
C ALA A 183 3.60 18.44 4.05
N PHE A 184 3.13 17.52 4.87
CA PHE A 184 1.86 16.82 4.66
C PHE A 184 0.66 17.79 4.64
N VAL A 185 0.57 18.70 5.62
CA VAL A 185 -0.51 19.70 5.69
C VAL A 185 -0.42 20.70 4.53
N VAL A 186 0.80 21.10 4.15
CA VAL A 186 1.00 21.96 2.99
C VAL A 186 0.54 21.25 1.72
N LEU A 187 0.95 19.99 1.51
CA LEU A 187 0.66 19.25 0.29
C LEU A 187 -0.82 18.89 0.15
N PHE A 188 -1.42 18.24 1.16
CA PHE A 188 -2.80 17.75 1.08
C PHE A 188 -3.84 18.76 1.59
N GLY A 189 -3.42 19.80 2.30
CA GLY A 189 -4.29 20.86 2.80
C GLY A 189 -4.21 22.12 1.94
N LEU A 190 -3.11 22.88 2.07
CA LEU A 190 -2.97 24.19 1.42
C LEU A 190 -2.87 24.10 -0.11
N LEU A 191 -2.16 23.09 -0.62
CA LEU A 191 -2.02 22.82 -2.06
C LEU A 191 -3.16 21.94 -2.61
N SER A 192 -4.22 21.70 -1.83
CA SER A 192 -5.41 21.00 -2.30
C SER A 192 -6.07 21.61 -3.56
N PRO A 193 -5.92 22.91 -3.94
CA PRO A 193 -6.36 23.38 -5.25
C PRO A 193 -5.70 22.67 -6.45
N LEU A 194 -4.59 21.95 -6.26
CA LEU A 194 -3.97 21.12 -7.30
C LEU A 194 -4.84 19.91 -7.70
N VAL A 195 -6.00 19.70 -7.07
CA VAL A 195 -6.99 18.70 -7.51
C VAL A 195 -7.81 19.19 -8.72
N LEU A 196 -7.89 20.50 -8.95
CA LEU A 196 -8.76 21.06 -9.99
C LEU A 196 -8.34 20.56 -11.36
N TYR A 197 -9.31 20.40 -12.28
CA TYR A 197 -9.07 19.91 -13.64
C TYR A 197 -8.30 18.58 -13.68
N ARG A 198 -8.63 17.65 -12.78
CA ARG A 198 -7.98 16.33 -12.73
C ARG A 198 -6.46 16.38 -12.50
N GLY A 199 -6.00 17.44 -11.82
CA GLY A 199 -4.59 17.72 -11.54
C GLY A 199 -3.87 16.69 -10.64
N PRO A 200 -2.62 16.98 -10.24
CA PRO A 200 -1.73 16.01 -9.60
C PRO A 200 -2.16 15.54 -8.21
N LEU A 201 -3.08 16.23 -7.53
CA LEU A 201 -3.65 15.73 -6.26
C LEU A 201 -5.04 15.11 -6.44
N ASN A 202 -5.56 15.06 -7.67
CA ASN A 202 -6.89 14.53 -7.94
C ASN A 202 -6.88 12.99 -7.99
N PRO A 203 -7.54 12.31 -7.03
CA PRO A 203 -7.59 10.85 -7.02
C PRO A 203 -8.38 10.23 -8.17
N PHE A 204 -9.24 11.02 -8.80
CA PHE A 204 -10.03 10.64 -9.96
C PHE A 204 -9.43 11.24 -11.25
N GLY A 205 -8.11 11.44 -11.28
CA GLY A 205 -7.35 12.04 -12.36
C GLY A 205 -5.91 11.51 -12.36
N VAL A 206 -4.94 12.36 -12.72
CA VAL A 206 -3.51 11.96 -12.71
C VAL A 206 -2.99 11.71 -11.30
N GLY A 207 -3.59 12.36 -10.29
CA GLY A 207 -3.16 12.22 -8.90
C GLY A 207 -3.27 10.81 -8.32
N ILE A 208 -4.10 9.92 -8.90
CA ILE A 208 -4.11 8.52 -8.47
C ILE A 208 -2.71 7.89 -8.55
N ALA A 209 -1.92 8.26 -9.56
CA ALA A 209 -0.57 7.75 -9.75
C ALA A 209 0.35 8.15 -8.58
N ILE A 210 0.21 9.38 -8.09
CA ILE A 210 0.96 9.87 -6.92
C ILE A 210 0.53 9.09 -5.68
N PHE A 211 -0.77 8.92 -5.44
CA PHE A 211 -1.25 8.12 -4.31
C PHE A 211 -0.79 6.65 -4.40
N THR A 212 -0.78 6.03 -5.59
CA THR A 212 -0.23 4.68 -5.81
C THR A 212 1.24 4.61 -5.40
N VAL A 213 2.04 5.60 -5.79
CA VAL A 213 3.48 5.60 -5.53
C VAL A 213 3.75 5.78 -4.05
N LEU A 214 3.02 6.68 -3.39
CA LEU A 214 3.13 6.83 -1.94
C LEU A 214 2.73 5.55 -1.17
N LEU A 215 1.73 4.82 -1.70
CA LEU A 215 1.30 3.53 -1.16
C LEU A 215 2.37 2.45 -1.35
N THR A 216 2.89 2.29 -2.58
CA THR A 216 3.92 1.28 -2.93
C THR A 216 5.26 1.58 -2.25
N ALA A 217 5.60 2.85 -2.06
CA ALA A 217 6.81 3.26 -1.34
C ALA A 217 6.66 3.16 0.19
N HIS A 218 5.49 2.74 0.69
CA HIS A 218 5.20 2.60 2.12
C HIS A 218 5.55 3.86 2.95
N ILE A 219 5.36 5.05 2.37
CA ILE A 219 5.69 6.32 3.06
C ILE A 219 4.74 6.57 4.21
N PHE A 220 3.47 6.26 3.99
CA PHE A 220 2.40 6.40 4.96
C PHE A 220 1.64 5.08 5.09
N PRO A 221 1.09 4.77 6.28
CA PRO A 221 0.05 3.77 6.43
C PRO A 221 -1.10 4.02 5.43
N PRO A 222 -1.67 2.96 4.80
CA PRO A 222 -2.72 3.12 3.80
C PRO A 222 -3.92 3.95 4.29
N VAL A 223 -4.27 3.83 5.57
CA VAL A 223 -5.36 4.59 6.19
C VAL A 223 -5.10 6.11 6.19
N ILE A 224 -3.85 6.54 6.34
CA ILE A 224 -3.47 7.97 6.33
C ILE A 224 -3.51 8.51 4.90
N LEU A 225 -3.12 7.70 3.90
CA LEU A 225 -3.27 8.06 2.50
C LEU A 225 -4.74 8.23 2.10
N VAL A 226 -5.60 7.31 2.54
CA VAL A 226 -7.05 7.43 2.33
C VAL A 226 -7.59 8.67 3.04
N ALA A 227 -7.15 8.97 4.26
CA ALA A 227 -7.56 10.18 4.97
C ALA A 227 -7.15 11.47 4.24
N ALA A 228 -5.92 11.51 3.70
CA ALA A 228 -5.43 12.60 2.86
C ALA A 228 -6.25 12.71 1.57
N MET A 229 -6.55 11.57 0.93
CA MET A 229 -7.39 11.49 -0.27
C MET A 229 -8.80 12.04 0.00
N MET A 230 -9.44 11.62 1.09
CA MET A 230 -10.77 12.10 1.49
C MET A 230 -10.79 13.62 1.76
N ALA A 231 -9.70 14.18 2.30
CA ALA A 231 -9.57 15.62 2.52
C ALA A 231 -9.49 16.38 1.19
N VAL A 232 -8.60 15.99 0.27
CA VAL A 232 -8.48 16.65 -1.05
C VAL A 232 -9.72 16.43 -1.91
N VAL A 233 -10.46 15.33 -1.71
CA VAL A 233 -11.74 15.07 -2.39
C VAL A 233 -12.79 16.11 -2.05
N GLN A 234 -12.76 16.76 -0.88
CA GLN A 234 -13.74 17.81 -0.58
C GLN A 234 -13.58 19.02 -1.51
N VAL A 235 -12.34 19.41 -1.77
CA VAL A 235 -12.02 20.45 -2.77
C VAL A 235 -12.36 19.97 -4.17
N GLN A 236 -11.96 18.74 -4.50
CA GLN A 236 -12.20 18.17 -5.82
C GLN A 236 -13.69 18.13 -6.13
N ASN A 237 -14.51 17.66 -5.19
CA ASN A 237 -15.93 17.42 -5.41
C ASN A 237 -16.68 18.74 -5.69
N VAL A 238 -16.47 19.75 -4.85
CA VAL A 238 -17.21 21.02 -4.91
C VAL A 238 -16.63 22.00 -5.94
N CYS A 239 -15.32 21.99 -6.14
CA CYS A 239 -14.63 23.06 -6.85
C CYS A 239 -14.09 22.65 -8.22
N ASP A 240 -13.95 21.37 -8.54
CA ASP A 240 -13.45 20.95 -9.86
C ASP A 240 -14.49 21.20 -10.96
N PRO A 241 -14.21 22.07 -11.95
CA PRO A 241 -15.17 22.35 -13.03
C PRO A 241 -15.46 21.14 -13.92
N THR A 242 -14.60 20.12 -13.88
CA THR A 242 -14.75 18.90 -14.69
C THR A 242 -15.70 17.87 -14.06
N ASN A 243 -16.28 18.17 -12.90
CA ASN A 243 -17.28 17.29 -12.28
C ASN A 243 -18.66 17.48 -12.89
N THR A 244 -19.27 16.37 -13.27
CA THR A 244 -20.61 16.32 -13.87
C THR A 244 -21.65 17.05 -13.02
N ALA A 245 -21.67 16.83 -11.70
CA ALA A 245 -22.60 17.50 -10.79
C ALA A 245 -22.42 19.03 -10.80
N ASN A 246 -21.18 19.52 -10.88
CA ASN A 246 -20.89 20.95 -10.92
C ASN A 246 -21.43 21.56 -12.22
N VAL A 247 -21.20 20.89 -13.36
CA VAL A 247 -21.69 21.33 -14.67
C VAL A 247 -23.22 21.34 -14.70
N TRP A 248 -23.88 20.32 -14.16
CA TRP A 248 -25.34 20.25 -14.08
C TRP A 248 -25.91 21.40 -13.25
N VAL A 249 -25.33 21.66 -12.08
CA VAL A 249 -25.77 22.76 -11.21
C VAL A 249 -25.54 24.11 -11.86
N GLY A 250 -24.39 24.32 -12.52
CA GLY A 250 -24.10 25.53 -13.28
C GLY A 250 -25.11 25.77 -14.41
N ASN A 251 -25.35 24.75 -15.24
CA ASN A 251 -26.32 24.79 -16.34
C ASN A 251 -27.75 25.04 -15.83
N TYR A 252 -28.15 24.36 -14.77
CA TYR A 252 -29.50 24.51 -14.19
C TYR A 252 -29.72 25.88 -13.57
N THR A 253 -28.72 26.43 -12.88
CA THR A 253 -28.82 27.74 -12.22
C THR A 253 -28.46 28.92 -13.13
N GLY A 254 -27.90 28.65 -14.31
CA GLY A 254 -27.40 29.68 -15.24
C GLY A 254 -26.20 30.44 -14.67
N VAL A 255 -25.41 29.83 -13.80
CA VAL A 255 -24.22 30.42 -13.18
C VAL A 255 -22.99 29.76 -13.77
N HIS A 256 -22.01 30.57 -14.19
CA HIS A 256 -20.74 30.08 -14.72
C HIS A 256 -19.99 29.23 -13.69
N ILE A 257 -19.42 28.11 -14.15
CA ILE A 257 -18.77 27.12 -13.29
C ILE A 257 -17.56 27.71 -12.55
N GLU A 258 -16.85 28.63 -13.20
CA GLU A 258 -15.70 29.33 -12.65
C GLU A 258 -16.12 30.24 -11.50
N GLU A 259 -17.33 30.81 -11.57
CA GLU A 259 -17.86 31.66 -10.50
C GLU A 259 -18.22 30.82 -9.27
N ILE A 260 -18.84 29.65 -9.48
CA ILE A 260 -19.11 28.67 -8.42
C ILE A 260 -17.79 28.28 -7.75
N THR A 261 -16.80 27.89 -8.56
CA THR A 261 -15.48 27.43 -8.12
C THR A 261 -14.77 28.49 -7.29
N LYS A 262 -14.63 29.73 -7.80
CA LYS A 262 -13.95 30.82 -7.08
C LYS A 262 -14.58 31.11 -5.73
N ARG A 263 -15.89 30.91 -5.60
CA ARG A 263 -16.63 31.22 -4.39
C ARG A 263 -16.53 30.11 -3.34
N THR A 264 -16.49 28.84 -3.74
CA THR A 264 -16.41 27.70 -2.83
C THR A 264 -14.98 27.30 -2.49
N LEU A 265 -14.02 27.57 -3.38
CA LEU A 265 -12.63 27.14 -3.24
C LEU A 265 -11.98 27.55 -1.89
N PRO A 266 -12.06 28.81 -1.41
CA PRO A 266 -11.44 29.17 -0.14
C PRO A 266 -11.99 28.35 1.04
N TYR A 267 -13.29 28.07 1.04
CA TYR A 267 -13.95 27.30 2.10
C TYR A 267 -13.53 25.83 2.07
N GLN A 268 -13.45 25.25 0.88
CA GLN A 268 -13.07 23.85 0.74
C GLN A 268 -11.59 23.61 0.97
N VAL A 269 -10.72 24.57 0.64
CA VAL A 269 -9.30 24.53 1.05
C VAL A 269 -9.16 24.57 2.57
N VAL A 270 -10.01 25.35 3.27
CA VAL A 270 -10.05 25.33 4.74
C VAL A 270 -10.48 23.97 5.27
N VAL A 271 -11.50 23.34 4.67
CA VAL A 271 -11.92 21.96 5.03
C VAL A 271 -10.77 20.98 4.84
N ALA A 272 -10.13 20.96 3.67
CA ALA A 272 -9.01 20.07 3.39
C ALA A 272 -7.83 20.31 4.35
N THR A 273 -7.49 21.58 4.60
CA THR A 273 -6.39 21.95 5.51
C THR A 273 -6.69 21.55 6.95
N ALA A 274 -7.90 21.82 7.45
CA ALA A 274 -8.33 21.42 8.79
C ALA A 274 -8.36 19.89 8.93
N ALA A 275 -8.83 19.18 7.90
CA ALA A 275 -8.83 17.72 7.87
C ALA A 275 -7.40 17.15 7.89
N SER A 276 -6.49 17.69 7.09
CA SER A 276 -5.06 17.30 7.12
C SER A 276 -4.40 17.60 8.46
N LEU A 277 -4.74 18.72 9.11
CA LEU A 277 -4.27 19.04 10.47
C LEU A 277 -4.77 18.02 11.49
N VAL A 278 -6.04 17.62 11.41
CA VAL A 278 -6.60 16.57 12.27
C VAL A 278 -5.84 15.26 12.10
N VAL A 279 -5.49 14.88 10.86
CA VAL A 279 -4.68 13.67 10.61
C VAL A 279 -3.33 13.79 11.31
N VAL A 280 -2.62 14.91 11.16
CA VAL A 280 -1.30 15.10 11.78
C VAL A 280 -1.36 15.10 13.32
N ILE A 281 -2.36 15.75 13.91
CA ILE A 281 -2.44 15.96 15.37
C ILE A 281 -3.06 14.74 16.08
N PHE A 282 -4.07 14.10 15.48
CA PHE A 282 -4.90 13.10 16.14
C PHE A 282 -4.84 11.70 15.51
N ALA A 283 -3.93 11.45 14.55
CA ALA A 283 -3.78 10.13 13.91
C ALA A 283 -3.75 8.95 14.90
N PRO A 284 -2.99 8.97 16.03
CA PRO A 284 -2.97 7.85 16.98
C PRO A 284 -4.35 7.51 17.56
N ASN A 285 -5.15 8.54 17.85
CA ASN A 285 -6.46 8.38 18.48
C ASN A 285 -7.54 7.95 17.46
N ILE A 286 -7.36 8.36 16.21
CA ILE A 286 -8.31 8.10 15.12
C ILE A 286 -8.04 6.72 14.51
N PHE A 287 -6.78 6.38 14.23
CA PHE A 287 -6.39 5.23 13.43
C PHE A 287 -5.65 4.12 14.20
N GLY A 288 -5.23 4.38 15.45
CA GLY A 288 -4.35 3.49 16.22
C GLY A 288 -2.86 3.69 15.90
N LYS A 289 -1.95 3.02 16.63
CA LYS A 289 -0.53 2.90 16.23
C LYS A 289 -0.45 2.02 14.96
N PRO A 290 0.46 2.28 13.98
CA PRO A 290 1.72 3.01 14.07
C PRO A 290 1.69 4.45 13.51
N PHE A 291 2.57 5.29 14.04
CA PHE A 291 2.56 6.75 13.91
C PHE A 291 3.43 7.24 12.73
N ALA A 292 2.83 7.92 11.77
CA ALA A 292 3.47 8.25 10.48
C ALA A 292 4.34 9.52 10.45
N PHE A 293 4.30 10.32 11.52
CA PHE A 293 4.98 11.63 11.58
C PHE A 293 5.97 11.76 12.74
N ALA A 294 6.37 10.64 13.37
CA ALA A 294 7.44 10.68 14.37
C ALA A 294 8.75 11.12 13.72
N PRO A 295 9.49 12.06 14.34
CA PRO A 295 10.89 12.23 13.99
C PRO A 295 11.62 10.91 14.26
N LEU A 296 12.38 10.42 13.28
CA LEU A 296 13.40 9.40 13.50
C LEU A 296 14.55 10.04 14.32
N SER A 297 14.30 10.30 15.58
CA SER A 297 15.34 10.37 16.61
C SER A 297 15.04 9.29 17.64
N VAL A 298 15.21 8.04 17.21
CA VAL A 298 15.49 6.96 18.15
C VAL A 298 17.01 6.86 18.19
N PRO A 299 17.68 7.17 19.32
CA PRO A 299 19.03 6.67 19.50
C PRO A 299 18.95 5.15 19.37
N VAL A 300 19.80 4.60 18.51
CA VAL A 300 19.92 3.16 18.30
C VAL A 300 20.08 2.46 19.65
N GLN A 301 19.02 1.82 20.12
CA GLN A 301 19.02 0.76 21.12
C GLN A 301 18.24 -0.44 20.55
N ALA A 302 18.59 -0.85 19.33
CA ALA A 302 18.22 -2.17 18.82
C ALA A 302 19.06 -3.29 19.47
N SER A 303 20.06 -2.94 20.30
CA SER A 303 21.00 -3.89 20.89
C SER A 303 20.47 -4.62 22.13
N GLU A 304 19.34 -4.21 22.74
CA GLU A 304 18.91 -4.78 24.02
C GLU A 304 17.79 -5.83 23.94
N ALA A 305 17.04 -5.92 22.83
CA ALA A 305 15.90 -6.85 22.76
C ALA A 305 16.28 -8.27 22.28
N PHE A 306 17.34 -8.44 21.48
CA PHE A 306 17.71 -9.73 20.87
C PHE A 306 19.23 -9.87 20.75
N PRO A 307 19.93 -10.29 21.83
CA PRO A 307 21.40 -10.36 21.85
C PRO A 307 22.01 -11.34 20.83
N GLY A 308 21.21 -12.26 20.27
CA GLY A 308 21.64 -13.21 19.25
C GLY A 308 21.52 -12.73 17.80
N LEU A 309 20.94 -11.55 17.54
CA LEU A 309 20.63 -11.08 16.19
C LEU A 309 21.86 -10.54 15.44
N PHE A 310 22.80 -9.95 16.17
CA PHE A 310 24.00 -9.33 15.59
C PHE A 310 25.22 -10.22 15.77
N ALA A 311 26.14 -10.15 14.81
CA ALA A 311 27.47 -10.73 14.98
C ALA A 311 28.23 -9.99 16.09
N ARG A 312 29.20 -10.67 16.69
CA ARG A 312 30.11 -10.06 17.65
C ARG A 312 30.98 -9.00 16.98
N ASP A 313 31.35 -7.96 17.72
CA ASP A 313 32.19 -6.88 17.19
C ASP A 313 33.54 -7.38 16.65
N ASP A 314 34.10 -8.44 17.24
CA ASP A 314 35.35 -9.06 16.77
C ASP A 314 35.17 -10.02 15.58
N ALA A 315 33.93 -10.34 15.22
CA ALA A 315 33.57 -11.08 14.01
C ALA A 315 33.23 -10.14 12.84
N ALA A 316 33.26 -8.82 13.04
CA ALA A 316 33.04 -7.86 11.97
C ALA A 316 34.06 -8.05 10.83
N MET A 317 33.56 -8.00 9.60
CA MET A 317 34.32 -8.20 8.36
C MET A 317 34.95 -9.60 8.20
N HIS A 318 34.59 -10.54 9.07
CA HIS A 318 35.00 -11.93 8.92
C HIS A 318 33.98 -12.67 8.05
N VAL A 319 34.44 -13.22 6.92
CA VAL A 319 33.64 -13.97 5.96
C VAL A 319 33.97 -15.46 6.08
N ALA A 320 32.99 -16.26 6.48
CA ALA A 320 33.09 -17.71 6.43
C ALA A 320 32.76 -18.20 5.02
N VAL A 321 33.64 -19.02 4.44
CA VAL A 321 33.43 -19.64 3.12
C VAL A 321 33.26 -21.14 3.31
N GLY A 322 32.07 -21.64 3.01
CA GLY A 322 31.75 -23.06 3.05
C GLY A 322 31.45 -23.66 1.69
N THR A 323 31.39 -25.00 1.63
CA THR A 323 31.11 -25.72 0.39
C THR A 323 30.06 -26.80 0.59
N ASP A 324 29.42 -27.23 -0.50
CA ASP A 324 28.55 -28.41 -0.52
C ASP A 324 29.28 -29.77 -0.38
N GLY A 325 30.61 -29.73 -0.22
CA GLY A 325 31.46 -30.92 -0.10
C GLY A 325 31.97 -31.47 -1.44
N SER A 326 31.55 -30.93 -2.59
CA SER A 326 32.09 -31.31 -3.90
C SER A 326 33.57 -30.89 -4.05
N ILE A 327 34.31 -31.63 -4.89
CA ILE A 327 35.73 -31.36 -5.17
C ILE A 327 35.86 -30.05 -5.97
N GLU A 328 34.93 -29.83 -6.88
CA GLU A 328 34.82 -28.67 -7.76
C GLU A 328 34.58 -27.39 -6.95
N ALA A 329 33.58 -27.39 -6.06
CA ALA A 329 33.34 -26.26 -5.15
C ALA A 329 34.53 -26.07 -4.19
N GLY A 330 35.16 -27.15 -3.73
CA GLY A 330 36.38 -27.11 -2.95
C GLY A 330 37.50 -26.32 -3.63
N THR A 331 37.71 -26.55 -4.93
CA THR A 331 38.74 -25.87 -5.72
C THR A 331 38.37 -24.40 -6.00
N ALA A 332 37.12 -24.13 -6.38
CA ALA A 332 36.65 -22.75 -6.60
C ALA A 332 36.71 -21.91 -5.32
N SER A 333 36.36 -22.50 -4.17
CA SER A 333 36.38 -21.83 -2.86
C SER A 333 37.78 -21.38 -2.43
N GLN A 334 38.85 -22.09 -2.83
CA GLN A 334 40.22 -21.67 -2.52
C GLN A 334 40.60 -20.38 -3.23
N THR A 335 40.21 -20.24 -4.50
CA THR A 335 40.43 -19.00 -5.27
C THR A 335 39.57 -17.86 -4.74
N LEU A 336 38.32 -18.14 -4.35
CA LEU A 336 37.48 -17.16 -3.67
C LEU A 336 38.11 -16.68 -2.35
N LEU A 337 38.55 -17.61 -1.48
CA LEU A 337 39.20 -17.30 -0.20
C LEU A 337 40.44 -16.43 -0.37
N SER A 338 41.31 -16.77 -1.31
CA SER A 338 42.51 -15.97 -1.59
C SER A 338 42.17 -14.59 -2.15
N THR A 339 41.15 -14.48 -2.99
CA THR A 339 40.68 -13.21 -3.54
C THR A 339 40.09 -12.30 -2.45
N LEU A 340 39.26 -12.86 -1.56
CA LEU A 340 38.64 -12.12 -0.47
C LEU A 340 39.66 -11.65 0.57
N ASN A 341 40.66 -12.47 0.90
CA ASN A 341 41.76 -12.06 1.79
C ASN A 341 42.68 -10.99 1.16
N GLY A 342 42.59 -10.79 -0.16
CA GLY A 342 43.22 -9.67 -0.84
C GLY A 342 42.43 -8.36 -0.75
N TRP A 343 41.20 -8.37 -0.22
CA TRP A 343 40.38 -7.16 -0.08
C TRP A 343 40.73 -6.42 1.21
N PRO A 344 40.74 -5.08 1.19
CA PRO A 344 41.01 -4.30 2.39
C PRO A 344 39.90 -4.54 3.42
N TYR A 345 40.31 -4.73 4.68
CA TYR A 345 39.44 -4.89 5.85
C TYR A 345 38.60 -6.18 5.90
N VAL A 346 38.66 -7.07 4.91
CA VAL A 346 37.96 -8.37 4.92
C VAL A 346 38.92 -9.48 5.34
N ARG A 347 38.45 -10.40 6.18
CA ARG A 347 39.19 -11.64 6.52
C ARG A 347 38.32 -12.82 6.21
N ALA A 348 38.75 -13.66 5.27
CA ALA A 348 37.98 -14.82 4.84
C ALA A 348 38.63 -16.12 5.33
N ALA A 349 37.82 -17.00 5.93
CA ALA A 349 38.26 -18.29 6.46
C ALA A 349 37.34 -19.41 5.99
N LYS A 350 37.89 -20.60 5.81
CA LYS A 350 37.09 -21.78 5.48
C LYS A 350 36.25 -22.18 6.69
N SER A 351 34.98 -22.48 6.47
CA SER A 351 34.06 -23.00 7.48
C SER A 351 33.15 -24.06 6.85
N GLN A 352 32.72 -25.06 7.61
CA GLN A 352 31.64 -25.97 7.20
C GLN A 352 30.46 -25.89 8.18
N ASP A 353 30.32 -24.73 8.83
CA ASP A 353 29.23 -24.48 9.75
C ASP A 353 27.89 -24.43 9.00
N ASP A 354 26.81 -24.89 9.66
CA ASP A 354 25.46 -24.56 9.23
C ASP A 354 25.09 -23.18 9.81
N PRO A 355 24.96 -22.13 8.98
CA PRO A 355 24.65 -20.81 9.47
C PRO A 355 23.23 -20.73 10.06
N ASN A 356 22.35 -21.70 9.85
CA ASN A 356 21.03 -21.74 10.50
C ASN A 356 21.03 -22.42 11.88
N ALA A 357 22.11 -23.09 12.28
CA ALA A 357 22.12 -23.94 13.49
C ALA A 357 22.11 -23.15 14.82
N ALA A 358 22.68 -21.94 14.82
CA ALA A 358 22.81 -21.11 16.02
C ALA A 358 22.68 -19.62 15.68
N ASP A 359 22.42 -18.79 16.70
CA ASP A 359 22.40 -17.34 16.58
C ASP A 359 23.80 -16.76 16.27
N CYS A 360 23.84 -15.47 15.88
CA CYS A 360 25.06 -14.80 15.46
C CYS A 360 26.05 -14.53 16.60
N SER A 361 25.59 -14.48 17.85
CA SER A 361 26.44 -14.21 19.01
C SER A 361 27.46 -15.33 19.27
N ARG A 362 27.20 -16.53 18.73
CA ARG A 362 28.05 -17.72 18.90
C ARG A 362 29.05 -17.93 17.75
N LYS A 363 29.07 -17.05 16.76
CA LYS A 363 29.84 -17.23 15.52
C LYS A 363 31.04 -16.30 15.44
N GLY A 364 32.12 -16.79 14.83
CA GLY A 364 33.35 -16.03 14.58
C GLY A 364 33.37 -15.27 13.26
N TYR A 365 32.22 -15.20 12.57
CA TYR A 365 32.02 -14.54 11.29
C TYR A 365 30.74 -13.73 11.27
N SER A 366 30.73 -12.65 10.51
CA SER A 366 29.54 -11.81 10.24
C SER A 366 28.79 -12.28 9.01
N THR A 367 29.48 -12.89 8.05
CA THR A 367 28.94 -13.20 6.73
C THR A 367 29.32 -14.62 6.34
N PHE A 368 28.39 -15.34 5.73
CA PHE A 368 28.62 -16.69 5.25
C PHE A 368 28.44 -16.74 3.74
N VAL A 369 29.37 -17.39 3.06
CA VAL A 369 29.32 -17.60 1.61
C VAL A 369 29.40 -19.09 1.34
N ARG A 370 28.34 -19.65 0.77
CA ARG A 370 28.31 -21.06 0.37
C ARG A 370 28.64 -21.18 -1.11
N VAL A 371 29.66 -21.98 -1.40
CA VAL A 371 30.02 -22.35 -2.77
C VAL A 371 29.46 -23.73 -3.08
N THR A 372 28.65 -23.82 -4.12
CA THR A 372 28.05 -25.09 -4.58
C THR A 372 28.57 -25.42 -5.97
N SER A 373 28.55 -26.71 -6.32
CA SER A 373 28.84 -27.15 -7.68
C SER A 373 27.74 -28.08 -8.18
N GLN A 374 27.26 -27.81 -9.39
CA GLN A 374 26.38 -28.71 -10.11
C GLN A 374 26.95 -28.99 -11.50
N SER A 375 26.80 -30.23 -11.96
CA SER A 375 27.28 -30.64 -13.27
C SER A 375 26.16 -31.30 -14.06
N PHE A 376 25.90 -30.80 -15.27
CA PHE A 376 24.85 -31.30 -16.14
C PHE A 376 25.44 -31.79 -17.47
N ALA A 377 25.11 -33.03 -17.84
CA ALA A 377 25.49 -33.57 -19.14
C ALA A 377 24.58 -33.01 -20.24
N THR A 378 25.18 -32.38 -21.25
CA THR A 378 24.48 -31.95 -22.49
C THR A 378 24.89 -32.86 -23.66
N LYS A 379 24.20 -32.76 -24.80
CA LYS A 379 24.45 -33.62 -25.97
C LYS A 379 25.88 -33.56 -26.52
N SER A 380 26.63 -32.49 -26.23
CA SER A 380 27.97 -32.26 -26.79
C SER A 380 29.03 -31.82 -25.78
N ALA A 381 28.66 -31.57 -24.51
CA ALA A 381 29.55 -31.08 -23.46
C ALA A 381 28.99 -31.37 -22.04
N THR A 382 29.83 -31.26 -21.02
CA THR A 382 29.38 -31.14 -19.62
C THR A 382 29.36 -29.67 -19.25
N ASP A 383 28.23 -29.19 -18.72
CA ASP A 383 28.11 -27.84 -18.15
C ASP A 383 28.41 -27.93 -16.66
N THR A 384 29.48 -27.26 -16.23
CA THR A 384 29.86 -27.16 -14.81
C THR A 384 29.41 -25.79 -14.31
N ASP A 385 28.53 -25.79 -13.32
CA ASP A 385 28.01 -24.61 -12.66
C ASP A 385 28.60 -24.48 -11.26
N ILE A 386 29.13 -23.30 -10.94
CA ILE A 386 29.59 -22.92 -9.61
C ILE A 386 28.65 -21.84 -9.08
N GLY A 387 27.86 -22.22 -8.06
CA GLY A 387 26.97 -21.33 -7.34
C GLY A 387 27.70 -20.64 -6.18
N LEU A 388 27.34 -19.38 -5.92
CA LEU A 388 27.78 -18.59 -4.79
C LEU A 388 26.56 -17.98 -4.11
N GLU A 389 26.18 -18.55 -2.97
CA GLU A 389 25.09 -18.06 -2.13
C GLU A 389 25.68 -17.20 -1.00
N LEU A 390 25.27 -15.93 -0.94
CA LEU A 390 25.64 -15.00 0.11
C LEU A 390 24.55 -14.98 1.18
N SER A 391 24.94 -15.18 2.44
CA SER A 391 24.05 -15.10 3.59
C SER A 391 24.66 -14.34 4.76
N ASP A 392 23.80 -13.87 5.66
CA ASP A 392 24.23 -13.30 6.93
C ASP A 392 24.70 -14.37 7.92
N CYS A 393 25.21 -13.95 9.08
CA CYS A 393 25.69 -14.90 10.09
C CYS A 393 24.58 -15.82 10.61
N ALA A 394 23.31 -15.49 10.44
CA ALA A 394 22.18 -16.30 10.85
C ALA A 394 21.69 -17.22 9.69
N GLY A 395 22.36 -17.19 8.54
CA GLY A 395 22.03 -18.04 7.40
C GLY A 395 20.89 -17.50 6.56
N TRP A 396 20.53 -16.23 6.71
CA TRP A 396 19.54 -15.56 5.86
C TRP A 396 20.14 -15.21 4.50
N ILE A 397 19.60 -15.81 3.45
CA ILE A 397 20.09 -15.61 2.07
C ILE A 397 19.84 -14.16 1.64
N VAL A 398 20.89 -13.54 1.11
CA VAL A 398 20.93 -12.16 0.63
C VAL A 398 20.85 -12.12 -0.88
N ASP A 399 21.68 -12.90 -1.55
CA ASP A 399 21.77 -12.99 -3.00
C ASP A 399 22.47 -14.30 -3.39
N GLU A 400 22.29 -14.74 -4.63
CA GLU A 400 22.90 -15.95 -5.19
C GLU A 400 23.33 -15.71 -6.63
N TRP A 401 24.53 -16.15 -6.99
CA TRP A 401 25.07 -16.05 -8.34
C TRP A 401 25.58 -17.38 -8.84
N HIS A 402 25.48 -17.60 -10.14
CA HIS A 402 25.92 -18.81 -10.80
C HIS A 402 26.89 -18.46 -11.92
N GLU A 403 28.05 -19.11 -11.91
CA GLU A 403 29.06 -19.00 -12.97
C GLU A 403 29.25 -20.38 -13.60
N HIS A 404 29.01 -20.44 -14.90
CA HIS A 404 28.92 -21.70 -15.64
C HIS A 404 29.98 -21.79 -16.74
N GLN A 405 30.47 -23.01 -16.97
CA GLN A 405 31.39 -23.31 -18.05
C GLN A 405 31.06 -24.64 -18.72
N GLN A 406 30.89 -24.58 -20.04
CA GLN A 406 30.72 -25.76 -20.88
C GLN A 406 32.06 -26.28 -21.38
N SER A 407 32.32 -27.56 -21.16
CA SER A 407 33.53 -28.23 -21.63
C SER A 407 33.25 -29.65 -22.10
N ARG A 408 33.97 -30.10 -23.14
CA ARG A 408 33.89 -31.49 -23.63
C ARG A 408 34.59 -32.50 -22.71
N ARG A 409 35.36 -32.00 -21.74
CA ARG A 409 36.12 -32.77 -20.75
C ARG A 409 35.75 -32.29 -19.35
N ALA A 410 36.13 -33.06 -18.32
CA ALA A 410 36.02 -32.62 -16.94
C ALA A 410 36.75 -31.28 -16.73
N PRO A 411 36.20 -30.38 -15.88
CA PRO A 411 36.77 -29.06 -15.64
C PRO A 411 38.15 -29.19 -14.98
N THR A 412 39.12 -28.43 -15.48
CA THR A 412 40.46 -28.36 -14.90
C THR A 412 40.49 -27.44 -13.67
N ASN A 413 41.48 -27.62 -12.79
CA ASN A 413 41.64 -26.74 -11.61
C ASN A 413 41.77 -25.25 -11.99
N ILE A 414 42.35 -24.94 -13.15
CA ILE A 414 42.47 -23.56 -13.65
C ILE A 414 41.11 -23.00 -14.04
N GLU A 415 40.26 -23.82 -14.66
CA GLU A 415 38.89 -23.45 -15.04
C GLU A 415 38.02 -23.21 -13.79
N LEU A 416 38.08 -24.13 -12.82
CA LEU A 416 37.41 -23.97 -11.53
C LEU A 416 37.90 -22.74 -10.75
N ALA A 417 39.21 -22.46 -10.80
CA ALA A 417 39.76 -21.25 -10.19
C ALA A 417 39.24 -19.97 -10.88
N ARG A 418 39.09 -19.96 -12.21
CA ARG A 418 38.51 -18.82 -12.93
C ARG A 418 37.06 -18.59 -12.54
N LEU A 419 36.26 -19.65 -12.41
CA LEU A 419 34.87 -19.54 -11.93
C LEU A 419 34.83 -18.98 -10.50
N GLY A 420 35.71 -19.44 -9.60
CA GLY A 420 35.84 -18.87 -8.25
C GLY A 420 36.22 -17.38 -8.24
N ALA A 421 37.12 -16.96 -9.13
CA ALA A 421 37.49 -15.55 -9.28
C ALA A 421 36.36 -14.68 -9.88
N ALA A 422 35.59 -15.24 -10.82
CA ALA A 422 34.41 -14.60 -11.38
C ALA A 422 33.34 -14.41 -10.30
N ALA A 423 33.10 -15.43 -9.46
CA ALA A 423 32.18 -15.36 -8.34
C ALA A 423 32.60 -14.29 -7.30
N ALA A 424 33.90 -14.18 -7.00
CA ALA A 424 34.42 -13.09 -6.17
C ALA A 424 34.16 -11.70 -6.79
N THR A 425 34.24 -11.59 -8.11
CA THR A 425 33.93 -10.35 -8.84
C THR A 425 32.45 -9.99 -8.77
N ARG A 426 31.55 -10.99 -8.80
CA ARG A 426 30.11 -10.77 -8.57
C ARG A 426 29.83 -10.22 -7.19
N LEU A 427 30.42 -10.82 -6.16
CA LEU A 427 30.29 -10.33 -4.78
C LEU A 427 30.81 -8.89 -4.65
N ARG A 428 31.95 -8.56 -5.26
CA ARG A 428 32.48 -7.18 -5.26
C ARG A 428 31.56 -6.19 -5.96
N THR A 429 30.99 -6.60 -7.09
CA THR A 429 30.03 -5.79 -7.85
C THR A 429 28.76 -5.54 -7.02
N TRP A 430 28.28 -6.56 -6.31
CA TRP A 430 27.14 -6.46 -5.42
C TRP A 430 27.40 -5.53 -4.22
N ILE A 431 28.59 -5.61 -3.60
CA ILE A 431 28.99 -4.69 -2.52
C ILE A 431 28.95 -3.24 -3.00
N ALA A 432 29.39 -2.98 -4.24
CA ALA A 432 29.41 -1.65 -4.82
C ALA A 432 28.00 -1.14 -5.17
N SER A 433 27.07 -2.02 -5.58
CA SER A 433 25.69 -1.63 -5.90
C SER A 433 24.79 -1.49 -4.66
N HIS A 434 25.13 -2.13 -3.54
CA HIS A 434 24.34 -2.11 -2.30
C HIS A 434 25.17 -1.70 -1.07
N PRO A 435 25.77 -0.49 -1.04
CA PRO A 435 26.77 -0.13 -0.03
C PRO A 435 26.25 -0.16 1.42
N ALA A 436 24.99 0.26 1.65
CA ALA A 436 24.40 0.26 3.00
C ALA A 436 24.11 -1.16 3.52
N LEU A 437 23.56 -2.03 2.65
CA LEU A 437 23.28 -3.42 2.96
C LEU A 437 24.58 -4.21 3.15
N ALA A 438 25.56 -4.01 2.28
CA ALA A 438 26.88 -4.63 2.40
C ALA A 438 27.61 -4.20 3.68
N GLN A 439 27.51 -2.92 4.07
CA GLN A 439 28.07 -2.44 5.33
C GLN A 439 27.42 -3.11 6.54
N ASN A 440 26.08 -3.21 6.60
CA ASN A 440 25.41 -3.89 7.72
C ASN A 440 25.70 -5.40 7.74
N LEU A 441 25.75 -6.03 6.58
CA LEU A 441 26.06 -7.45 6.45
C LEU A 441 27.48 -7.76 6.94
N LEU A 442 28.48 -7.01 6.46
CA LEU A 442 29.88 -7.24 6.82
C LEU A 442 30.21 -6.74 8.23
N ALA A 443 29.69 -5.59 8.66
CA ALA A 443 30.06 -5.05 9.98
C ALA A 443 29.24 -5.64 11.13
N LYS A 444 27.97 -5.97 10.91
CA LYS A 444 27.04 -6.37 11.98
C LYS A 444 26.49 -7.78 11.81
N GLY A 445 26.82 -8.44 10.70
CA GLY A 445 26.26 -9.75 10.36
C GLY A 445 24.75 -9.73 10.14
N LEU A 446 24.18 -8.60 9.73
CA LEU A 446 22.75 -8.47 9.53
C LEU A 446 22.46 -8.12 8.08
N ALA A 447 21.78 -9.03 7.37
CA ALA A 447 21.19 -8.73 6.07
C ALA A 447 19.97 -7.83 6.24
N TYR A 448 20.21 -6.53 6.39
CA TYR A 448 19.21 -5.49 6.60
C TYR A 448 19.59 -4.21 5.86
N ASP A 449 18.68 -3.75 4.99
CA ASP A 449 18.82 -2.47 4.31
C ASP A 449 18.09 -1.38 5.13
N PRO A 450 18.81 -0.45 5.77
CA PRO A 450 18.21 0.60 6.58
C PRO A 450 17.43 1.61 5.72
N ALA A 451 17.67 1.68 4.41
CA ALA A 451 16.90 2.53 3.50
C ALA A 451 15.57 1.91 3.09
N HIS A 452 15.42 0.57 3.20
CA HIS A 452 14.23 -0.17 2.81
C HIS A 452 13.84 -1.20 3.90
N PRO A 453 13.40 -0.75 5.09
CA PRO A 453 13.02 -1.65 6.18
C PRO A 453 11.84 -2.52 5.77
N GLN A 454 12.05 -3.83 5.63
CA GLN A 454 10.99 -4.81 5.44
C GLN A 454 10.70 -5.57 6.74
N PRO A 455 9.43 -5.85 7.10
CA PRO A 455 9.07 -6.70 8.25
C PRO A 455 9.59 -8.14 8.17
N THR A 456 10.11 -8.55 7.01
CA THR A 456 10.41 -9.92 6.57
C THR A 456 11.73 -10.47 7.07
N TYR A 457 12.53 -9.67 7.77
CA TYR A 457 13.90 -10.04 8.11
C TYR A 457 14.02 -11.13 9.19
N PHE A 458 12.91 -11.55 9.81
CA PHE A 458 12.97 -12.45 10.97
C PHE A 458 12.50 -13.87 10.69
N TYR A 459 11.49 -14.03 9.84
CA TYR A 459 11.05 -15.32 9.34
C TYR A 459 10.20 -15.15 8.08
N SER A 460 10.10 -16.19 7.27
CA SER A 460 9.19 -16.29 6.14
C SER A 460 8.47 -17.64 6.15
N LEU A 461 7.31 -17.68 5.49
CA LEU A 461 6.55 -18.90 5.28
C LEU A 461 6.53 -19.20 3.79
N TYR A 462 6.72 -20.46 3.40
CA TYR A 462 6.76 -20.87 2.01
C TYR A 462 6.23 -22.29 1.83
N LYS A 463 5.57 -22.52 0.70
CA LYS A 463 5.06 -23.85 0.36
C LYS A 463 6.14 -24.65 -0.36
N THR A 464 6.43 -25.85 0.11
CA THR A 464 7.38 -26.78 -0.52
C THR A 464 6.68 -27.72 -1.50
N VAL A 465 7.49 -28.37 -2.35
CA VAL A 465 7.02 -29.28 -3.42
C VAL A 465 6.28 -30.50 -2.86
N ASP A 466 6.64 -30.92 -1.64
CA ASP A 466 5.95 -31.95 -0.85
C ASP A 466 4.54 -31.54 -0.36
N GLY A 467 4.12 -30.30 -0.66
CA GLY A 467 2.79 -29.78 -0.37
C GLY A 467 2.64 -29.12 1.00
N TYR A 468 3.65 -29.19 1.86
CA TYR A 468 3.62 -28.60 3.20
C TYR A 468 3.96 -27.11 3.18
N MET A 469 3.43 -26.37 4.15
CA MET A 469 3.89 -25.02 4.46
C MET A 469 5.07 -25.12 5.42
N ARG A 470 6.19 -24.49 5.12
CA ARG A 470 7.40 -24.48 5.97
C ARG A 470 7.77 -23.08 6.39
N ALA A 471 8.39 -23.00 7.56
CA ALA A 471 8.96 -21.76 8.07
C ALA A 471 10.46 -21.68 7.78
N TYR A 472 10.92 -20.52 7.33
CA TYR A 472 12.34 -20.16 7.29
C TYR A 472 12.54 -19.10 8.36
N VAL A 473 13.33 -19.40 9.39
CA VAL A 473 13.36 -18.64 10.64
C VAL A 473 14.78 -18.21 10.93
N ARG A 474 15.01 -16.90 11.08
CA ARG A 474 16.33 -16.35 11.37
C ARG A 474 16.72 -16.62 12.84
N PRO A 475 17.82 -17.33 13.11
CA PRO A 475 18.43 -17.42 14.43
C PRO A 475 18.66 -16.05 15.09
N GLY A 476 18.33 -15.95 16.38
CA GLY A 476 18.39 -14.69 17.11
C GLY A 476 17.20 -13.75 16.89
N GLY A 477 16.28 -14.08 15.99
CA GLY A 477 15.02 -13.36 15.78
C GLY A 477 13.89 -13.73 16.76
N PRO A 478 12.73 -13.03 16.68
CA PRO A 478 11.55 -13.25 17.52
C PRO A 478 10.97 -14.66 17.41
N ALA A 479 10.82 -15.19 16.19
CA ALA A 479 10.27 -16.51 15.93
C ALA A 479 11.22 -17.60 16.41
N TYR A 480 12.53 -17.36 16.30
CA TYR A 480 13.54 -18.24 16.88
C TYR A 480 13.48 -18.24 18.41
N ALA A 481 13.35 -17.06 19.03
CA ALA A 481 13.19 -16.91 20.48
C ALA A 481 11.89 -17.57 20.98
N ALA A 482 10.82 -17.53 20.19
CA ALA A 482 9.55 -18.20 20.46
C ALA A 482 9.60 -19.73 20.25
N GLY A 483 10.70 -20.26 19.70
CA GLY A 483 10.93 -21.71 19.56
C GLY A 483 10.79 -22.28 18.15
N MET A 484 10.44 -21.47 17.15
CA MET A 484 10.43 -21.89 15.74
C MET A 484 11.85 -22.07 15.20
N ARG A 485 12.03 -22.92 14.21
CA ARG A 485 13.29 -23.19 13.52
C ARG A 485 13.04 -23.29 12.01
N SER A 486 14.07 -23.00 11.23
CA SER A 486 14.03 -23.21 9.77
C SER A 486 13.72 -24.68 9.44
N GLY A 487 12.79 -24.91 8.53
CA GLY A 487 12.34 -26.23 8.10
C GLY A 487 11.12 -26.78 8.84
N ASP A 488 10.68 -26.13 9.93
CA ASP A 488 9.46 -26.52 10.64
C ASP A 488 8.24 -26.51 9.71
N ILE A 489 7.41 -27.55 9.79
CA ILE A 489 6.14 -27.62 9.06
C ILE A 489 5.12 -26.81 9.83
N VAL A 490 4.46 -25.85 9.19
CA VAL A 490 3.36 -25.07 9.78
C VAL A 490 2.05 -25.77 9.45
N ASP A 491 1.40 -26.32 10.47
CA ASP A 491 0.11 -27.00 10.33
C ASP A 491 -1.04 -26.01 10.49
N LYS A 492 -1.03 -25.25 11.59
CA LYS A 492 -2.04 -24.21 11.85
C LYS A 492 -1.40 -22.86 12.11
N LEU A 493 -2.15 -21.83 11.74
CA LEU A 493 -1.86 -20.45 12.02
C LEU A 493 -3.12 -19.82 12.61
N ASP A 494 -3.01 -19.14 13.75
CA ASP A 494 -4.12 -18.51 14.48
C ASP A 494 -5.32 -19.46 14.69
N GLY A 495 -5.03 -20.74 14.96
CA GLY A 495 -6.03 -21.78 15.22
C GLY A 495 -6.71 -22.39 13.98
N ARG A 496 -6.35 -21.96 12.76
CA ARG A 496 -6.88 -22.54 11.51
C ARG A 496 -5.78 -23.21 10.70
N PHE A 497 -6.11 -24.23 9.92
CA PHE A 497 -5.11 -24.85 9.05
C PHE A 497 -4.64 -23.86 7.98
N TRP A 498 -3.36 -23.90 7.64
CA TRP A 498 -2.78 -22.93 6.72
C TRP A 498 -3.45 -22.92 5.33
N TRP A 499 -4.01 -24.04 4.88
CA TRP A 499 -4.72 -24.13 3.59
C TRP A 499 -6.10 -23.48 3.61
N GLU A 500 -6.70 -23.25 4.79
CA GLU A 500 -7.96 -22.51 4.92
C GLU A 500 -7.80 -21.03 4.57
N TYR A 501 -6.61 -20.46 4.81
CA TYR A 501 -6.27 -19.10 4.37
C TYR A 501 -5.91 -19.06 2.87
N GLY A 502 -5.42 -20.17 2.34
CA GLY A 502 -4.78 -20.25 1.03
C GLY A 502 -3.30 -19.86 1.09
N THR A 503 -2.50 -20.46 0.22
CA THR A 503 -1.02 -20.34 0.23
C THR A 503 -0.53 -18.90 0.34
N TYR A 504 -1.01 -18.03 -0.55
CA TYR A 504 -0.54 -16.64 -0.62
C TYR A 504 -0.86 -15.83 0.65
N GLN A 505 -2.06 -16.02 1.22
CA GLN A 505 -2.45 -15.32 2.45
C GLN A 505 -1.66 -15.81 3.66
N THR A 506 -1.37 -17.11 3.74
CA THR A 506 -0.50 -17.67 4.77
C THR A 506 0.90 -17.09 4.65
N GLN A 507 1.46 -17.02 3.44
CA GLN A 507 2.79 -16.43 3.24
C GLN A 507 2.84 -14.98 3.72
N LEU A 508 1.85 -14.16 3.36
CA LEU A 508 1.76 -12.74 3.76
C LEU A 508 1.70 -12.49 5.28
N ARG A 509 1.34 -13.48 6.09
CA ARG A 509 1.30 -13.34 7.56
C ARG A 509 2.67 -13.42 8.22
N ALA A 510 3.72 -13.78 7.48
CA ALA A 510 5.09 -13.48 7.90
C ALA A 510 5.43 -11.99 7.75
N TYR A 511 4.64 -11.22 7.00
CA TYR A 511 4.94 -9.86 6.54
C TYR A 511 4.07 -8.79 7.23
N ASP A 512 3.06 -9.19 7.99
CA ASP A 512 2.05 -8.26 8.52
C ASP A 512 2.45 -7.64 9.86
N GLY A 513 3.56 -8.09 10.46
CA GLY A 513 4.07 -7.61 11.73
C GLY A 513 3.03 -7.71 12.84
N LYS A 514 2.23 -8.79 12.89
CA LYS A 514 1.26 -9.03 13.97
C LYS A 514 1.67 -10.24 14.82
N PRO A 515 1.21 -10.30 16.08
CA PRO A 515 1.38 -11.53 16.87
C PRO A 515 0.53 -12.64 16.26
N HIS A 516 1.14 -13.79 16.04
CA HIS A 516 0.51 -14.99 15.49
C HIS A 516 0.77 -16.20 16.37
N SER A 517 -0.18 -17.13 16.40
CA SER A 517 0.04 -18.47 16.98
C SER A 517 0.24 -19.50 15.89
N PHE A 518 1.15 -20.44 16.11
CA PHE A 518 1.49 -21.49 15.17
C PHE A 518 1.41 -22.85 15.85
N ASP A 519 0.74 -23.79 15.19
CA ASP A 519 0.97 -25.20 15.46
C ASP A 519 1.97 -25.68 14.40
N ILE A 520 3.14 -26.10 14.86
CA ILE A 520 4.22 -26.57 13.99
C ILE A 520 4.59 -28.02 14.27
N THR A 521 5.07 -28.72 13.25
CA THR A 521 5.61 -30.07 13.36
C THR A 521 7.09 -30.07 12.97
N ARG A 522 7.93 -30.58 13.88
CA ARG A 522 9.37 -30.77 13.69
C ARG A 522 9.70 -32.25 13.93
N GLY A 523 10.07 -32.95 12.87
CA GLY A 523 10.25 -34.40 12.93
C GLY A 523 8.94 -35.10 13.30
N ALA A 524 8.94 -35.87 14.39
CA ALA A 524 7.76 -36.58 14.89
C ALA A 524 7.00 -35.83 16.01
N GLN A 525 7.39 -34.60 16.33
CA GLN A 525 6.85 -33.84 17.46
C GLN A 525 6.13 -32.59 16.98
N SER A 526 5.00 -32.27 17.61
CA SER A 526 4.24 -31.04 17.38
C SER A 526 4.47 -30.06 18.52
N TYR A 527 4.55 -28.77 18.18
CA TYR A 527 4.81 -27.67 19.09
C TYR A 527 3.77 -26.58 18.85
N HIS A 528 3.33 -25.94 19.94
CA HIS A 528 2.54 -24.73 19.87
C HIS A 528 3.45 -23.53 20.16
N VAL A 529 3.52 -22.60 19.23
CA VAL A 529 4.39 -21.41 19.31
C VAL A 529 3.56 -20.15 19.23
N GLN A 530 3.72 -19.29 20.24
CA GLN A 530 3.10 -17.97 20.26
C GLN A 530 4.16 -16.92 19.93
N LEU A 531 4.03 -16.24 18.80
CA LEU A 531 4.85 -15.06 18.51
C LEU A 531 4.36 -13.89 19.37
N GLY A 532 5.32 -13.20 20.02
CA GLY A 532 5.06 -12.02 20.82
C GLY A 532 4.62 -10.81 19.99
N GLN A 533 4.41 -9.67 20.66
CA GLN A 533 4.11 -8.40 20.00
C GLN A 533 5.22 -8.05 18.98
N PRO A 534 4.86 -7.47 17.82
CA PRO A 534 5.83 -7.06 16.81
C PRO A 534 6.81 -6.01 17.32
N PHE A 535 7.96 -5.90 16.64
CA PHE A 535 8.91 -4.80 16.83
C PHE A 535 8.23 -3.47 16.46
N GLU A 536 8.24 -2.50 17.37
CA GLU A 536 7.83 -1.11 17.08
C GLU A 536 8.90 -0.35 16.30
#